data_AF-A0A497K9T0-F1
#
_entry.id   AF-A0A497K9T0-F1
#
_cell.length_a   1.000
_cell.length_b   1.000
_cell.length_c   1.000
_cell.angle_alpha   90.00
_cell.angle_beta   90.00
_cell.angle_gamma   90.00
#
_symmetry.space_group_name_H-M   'P 1'
#
loop_
_entity.id
_entity.type
_entity.pdbx_description
1 polymer ?
#
loop_
_entity_poly.entity_id
_entity_poly.type
_entity_poly.pdbx_seq_one_letter_code
_entity_poly.pdbx_strand_id
1 'polypeptide(L)' 'MPITDPVKKAIAQKRRLFVKICRECGARNAPSATKCRKCHSKNLRWKKRELVR' A
#
# COMPACT_ATOMS: atom_id res chain seq x y z
N MET A 1 -8.24 6.26 17.45
CA MET A 1 -7.67 5.12 18.20
C MET A 1 -6.18 5.33 18.37
N PRO A 2 -5.70 5.78 19.54
CA PRO A 2 -4.27 5.79 19.81
C PRO A 2 -3.87 4.33 20.07
N ILE A 3 -3.46 3.63 19.03
CA ILE A 3 -2.75 2.36 19.20
C ILE A 3 -1.37 2.76 19.74
N THR A 4 -1.21 2.84 21.06
CA THR A 4 0.08 3.19 21.68
C THR A 4 1.08 2.06 21.50
N ASP A 5 0.60 0.81 21.55
CA ASP A 5 1.38 -0.40 21.37
C ASP A 5 2.19 -0.40 20.05
N PRO A 6 3.54 -0.44 20.13
CA PRO A 6 4.40 -0.37 18.95
C PRO A 6 4.16 -1.53 17.98
N VAL A 7 3.85 -2.73 18.49
CA VAL A 7 3.57 -3.92 17.70
C VAL A 7 2.32 -3.73 16.84
N LYS A 8 1.21 -3.29 17.45
CA LYS A 8 -0.05 -3.07 16.74
C LYS A 8 0.07 -1.93 15.72
N LYS A 9 0.86 -0.89 16.03
CA LYS A 9 1.23 0.18 15.07
C LYS A 9 1.97 -0.37 13.86
N ALA A 10 2.99 -1.20 14.06
CA ALA A 10 3.76 -1.80 12.98
C ALA A 10 2.89 -2.70 12.08
N ILE A 11 1.98 -3.49 12.67
CA ILE A 11 1.03 -4.32 11.91
C ILE A 11 0.10 -3.45 11.05
N ALA A 12 -0.44 -2.38 11.63
CA ALA A 12 -1.32 -1.45 10.92
C ALA A 12 -0.58 -0.72 9.78
N GLN A 13 0.65 -0.25 10.03
CA GLN A 13 1.51 0.36 9.02
C GLN A 13 1.82 -0.63 7.89
N LYS A 14 2.17 -1.88 8.21
CA LYS A 14 2.44 -2.93 7.22
C LYS A 14 1.25 -3.13 6.29
N ARG A 15 0.05 -3.30 6.86
CA ARG A 15 -1.20 -3.49 6.11
C ARG A 15 -1.59 -2.28 5.25
N ARG A 16 -1.34 -1.05 5.71
CA ARG A 16 -1.81 0.18 5.04
C ARG A 16 -0.83 0.79 4.04
N LEU A 17 0.47 0.61 4.26
CA LEU A 17 1.54 1.29 3.51
C LEU A 17 2.28 0.36 2.55
N PHE A 18 2.40 -0.94 2.85
CA PHE A 18 3.11 -1.90 2.00
C PHE A 18 2.15 -2.48 0.95
N VAL A 19 1.63 -1.61 0.10
CA VAL A 19 0.77 -1.97 -1.02
C VAL A 19 1.28 -1.30 -2.28
N LYS A 20 1.04 -1.94 -3.43
CA LYS A 20 1.24 -1.33 -4.74
C LYS A 20 -0.05 -0.62 -5.16
N ILE A 21 0.07 0.54 -5.78
CA ILE A 21 -1.04 1.32 -6.32
C ILE A 21 -0.87 1.34 -7.84
N CYS A 22 -1.94 1.05 -8.58
CA CYS A 22 -1.91 1.21 -10.03
C CYS A 22 -1.89 2.69 -10.41
N ARG A 23 -1.02 3.07 -11.36
CA ARG A 23 -0.93 4.46 -11.85
C ARG A 23 -2.12 4.86 -12.73
N GLU A 24 -2.82 3.90 -13.32
CA GLU A 24 -3.94 4.16 -14.22
C GLU A 24 -5.27 4.22 -13.47
N CYS A 25 -5.62 3.16 -12.72
CA CYS A 25 -6.93 3.07 -12.06
C CYS A 25 -6.91 3.33 -10.54
N GLY A 26 -5.73 3.57 -9.94
CA GLY A 26 -5.60 3.84 -8.52
C GLY A 26 -5.86 2.65 -7.57
N ALA A 27 -6.11 1.45 -8.10
CA ALA A 27 -6.42 0.28 -7.28
C ALA A 27 -5.22 -0.11 -6.39
N ARG A 28 -5.52 -0.48 -5.14
CA ARG A 28 -4.57 -1.09 -4.21
C ARG A 28 -4.40 -2.58 -4.53
N ASN A 29 -3.16 -2.98 -4.77
CA ASN A 29 -2.73 -4.32 -5.12
C ASN A 29 -1.74 -4.85 -4.07
N ALA A 30 -1.61 -6.17 -4.02
CA ALA A 30 -0.68 -6.86 -3.12
C ALA A 30 0.79 -6.45 -3.39
N PRO A 31 1.69 -6.56 -2.40
CA PRO A 31 3.11 -6.31 -2.57
C PRO A 31 3.74 -7.18 -3.68
N SER A 32 3.31 -8.44 -3.78
CA SER A 32 3.75 -9.42 -4.78
C SER A 32 3.06 -9.29 -6.13
N ALA A 33 2.11 -8.36 -6.30
CA ALA A 33 1.38 -8.22 -7.55
C ALA A 33 2.30 -7.78 -8.70
N THR A 34 2.20 -8.49 -9.82
CA THR A 34 2.85 -8.18 -11.10
C THR A 34 1.95 -7.37 -12.04
N LYS A 35 0.62 -7.50 -11.89
CA LYS A 35 -0.40 -6.75 -12.64
C LYS A 35 -1.50 -6.22 -11.73
N CYS A 36 -2.20 -5.18 -12.17
CA CYS A 36 -3.34 -4.64 -11.45
C CYS A 36 -4.53 -5.61 -11.49
N ARG A 37 -5.21 -5.80 -10.35
CA ARG A 37 -6.41 -6.65 -10.26
C ARG A 37 -7.67 -6.11 -10.95
N LYS A 38 -7.67 -4.85 -11.40
CA LYS A 38 -8.83 -4.19 -12.04
C LYS A 38 -8.59 -3.95 -13.53
N CYS A 39 -7.60 -3.14 -13.88
CA CYS A 39 -7.31 -2.80 -15.28
C CYS A 39 -6.27 -3.72 -15.94
N HIS A 40 -5.72 -4.70 -15.23
CA HIS A 40 -4.67 -5.61 -15.72
C HIS A 40 -3.36 -4.97 -16.21
N SER A 41 -3.22 -3.65 -16.14
CA SER A 41 -1.95 -2.96 -16.42
C SER A 41 -0.84 -3.38 -15.44
N LYS A 42 0.39 -3.41 -15.96
CA LYS A 42 1.61 -3.70 -15.20
C LYS A 42 2.22 -2.43 -14.59
N ASN A 43 1.62 -1.26 -14.84
CA ASN A 43 2.11 0.03 -14.35
C ASN A 43 1.72 0.27 -12.88
N LEU A 44 2.40 -0.44 -11.99
CA LEU A 44 2.21 -0.40 -10.55
C LEU A 44 3.33 0.40 -9.88
N ARG A 45 2.97 1.27 -8.92
CA ARG A 45 3.93 1.98 -8.06
C ARG A 45 3.77 1.57 -6.61
N TRP A 46 4.81 1.72 -5.81
CA TRP A 46 4.66 1.63 -4.36
C TRP A 46 3.92 2.84 -3.79
N LYS A 47 3.16 2.63 -2.71
CA LYS A 47 2.58 3.73 -1.95
C LYS A 47 3.68 4.49 -1.20
N LYS A 48 3.58 5.82 -1.16
CA LYS A 48 4.50 6.69 -0.42
C LYS A 48 4.40 6.38 1.07
N ARG A 49 5.55 6.23 1.73
CA ARG A 49 5.66 5.81 3.14
C ARG A 49 6.14 6.93 4.05
N GLU A 50 6.73 7.98 3.49
CA GLU A 50 7.17 9.16 4.23
C GLU A 50 5.97 9.90 4.83
N LEU A 51 6.13 10.38 6.06
CA LEU A 51 5.27 11.41 6.59
C LEU A 51 5.56 12.69 5.81
N VAL A 52 4.58 13.19 5.06
CA VAL A 52 4.64 14.56 4.56
C VAL A 52 4.36 15.45 5.77
N ARG A 53 5.32 16.31 6.11
CA ARG A 53 5.23 17.24 7.23
C ARG A 53 4.40 18.45 6.86
#